data_AF-A0A6N2UUL7-F1
#
_entry.id   AF-A0A6N2UUL7-F1
#
_cell.length_a   1.000
_cell.length_b   1.000
_cell.length_c   1.000
_cell.angle_alpha   90.00
_cell.angle_beta   90.00
_cell.angle_gamma   90.00
#
_symmetry.space_group_name_H-M   'P 1'
#
loop_
_entity.id
_entity.type
_entity.pdbx_description
1 polymer ?
#
loop_
_entity_poly.entity_id
_entity_poly.type
_entity_poly.pdbx_seq_one_letter_code
_entity_poly.pdbx_strand_id
1 'polypeptide(L)'
;MLYHVSLDELIEFDIELKEIEQAIENTNEEIQQKVDWTKVWAKKYPILTSYQEEVEVEKYAGEMKRMLESLKRDYGYNDTDAGLVLKDILAHAWNSEI
;
A
#
# COMPACT_ATOMS: atom_id res chain seq x y z
N MET A 1 -21.59 38.96 -8.70
CA MET A 1 -20.42 38.18 -9.11
C MET A 1 -20.37 36.97 -8.18
N LEU A 2 -21.07 35.91 -8.56
CA LEU A 2 -20.57 34.72 -9.29
C LEU A 2 -19.73 33.83 -8.38
N TYR A 3 -20.45 32.99 -7.62
CA TYR A 3 -19.97 31.67 -7.25
C TYR A 3 -19.76 30.89 -8.55
N HIS A 4 -18.50 30.75 -8.96
CA HIS A 4 -18.13 29.89 -10.07
C HIS A 4 -16.86 29.10 -9.72
N VAL A 5 -16.94 28.39 -8.60
CA VAL A 5 -16.30 27.08 -8.49
C VAL A 5 -17.48 26.12 -8.63
N SER A 6 -17.59 25.50 -9.81
CA SER A 6 -18.76 24.72 -10.20
C SER A 6 -18.94 23.53 -9.26
N LEU A 7 -20.20 23.21 -8.97
CA LEU A 7 -20.61 22.00 -8.23
C LEU A 7 -20.01 20.71 -8.85
N ASP A 8 -19.62 20.76 -10.13
CA ASP A 8 -18.97 19.68 -10.87
C ASP A 8 -17.54 19.36 -10.39
N GLU A 9 -16.76 20.33 -9.90
CA GLU A 9 -15.42 20.06 -9.32
C GLU A 9 -15.50 19.38 -7.94
N LEU A 10 -16.68 19.40 -7.29
CA LEU A 10 -16.94 18.71 -6.02
C LEU A 10 -17.62 17.35 -6.19
N ILE A 11 -18.05 17.00 -7.41
CA ILE A 11 -18.64 15.70 -7.74
C ILE A 11 -17.61 14.77 -8.40
N GLU A 12 -16.60 15.33 -9.07
CA GLU A 12 -15.35 14.60 -9.40
C GLU A 12 -14.51 14.26 -8.17
N PHE A 13 -14.98 14.62 -6.97
CA PHE A 13 -14.43 14.14 -5.71
C PHE A 13 -14.62 12.61 -5.63
N ASP A 14 -13.60 11.93 -6.10
CA ASP A 14 -13.18 10.58 -5.74
C ASP A 14 -14.15 9.44 -6.09
N ILE A 15 -14.86 9.52 -7.22
CA ILE A 15 -15.57 8.34 -7.75
C ILE A 15 -14.58 7.18 -7.97
N GLU A 16 -13.41 7.46 -8.55
CA GLU A 16 -12.37 6.44 -8.77
C GLU A 16 -11.80 5.89 -7.44
N LEU A 17 -11.52 6.75 -6.45
CA LEU A 17 -11.07 6.31 -5.14
C LEU A 17 -12.14 5.49 -4.42
N LYS A 18 -13.40 5.92 -4.49
CA LYS A 18 -14.54 5.22 -3.89
C LYS A 18 -14.75 3.86 -4.55
N GLU A 19 -14.60 3.75 -5.87
CA GLU A 19 -14.62 2.45 -6.56
C GLU A 19 -13.48 1.53 -6.11
N ILE A 20 -12.28 2.08 -5.86
CA ILE A 20 -11.14 1.33 -5.32
C ILE A 20 -11.41 0.87 -3.88
N GLU A 21 -11.89 1.76 -3.00
CA GLU A 21 -12.26 1.44 -1.62
C GLU A 21 -13.34 0.36 -1.57
N GLN A 22 -14.40 0.50 -2.38
CA GLN A 22 -15.48 -0.46 -2.46
C GLN A 22 -15.00 -1.80 -3.05
N ALA A 23 -14.08 -1.77 -4.01
CA ALA A 23 -13.45 -2.98 -4.51
C ALA A 23 -12.64 -3.67 -3.40
N ILE A 24 -11.89 -2.93 -2.59
CA ILE A 24 -11.10 -3.49 -1.46
C ILE A 24 -12.03 -4.10 -0.39
N GLU A 25 -13.08 -3.38 0.02
CA GLU A 25 -14.06 -3.84 1.01
C GLU A 25 -14.84 -5.08 0.55
N ASN A 26 -15.22 -5.12 -0.73
CA ASN A 26 -15.96 -6.26 -1.30
C ASN A 26 -15.06 -7.42 -1.73
N THR A 27 -13.72 -7.23 -1.75
CA THR A 27 -12.79 -8.32 -2.04
C THR A 27 -12.65 -9.19 -0.81
N ASN A 28 -13.33 -10.35 -0.84
CA ASN A 28 -13.19 -11.41 0.16
C ASN A 28 -11.70 -11.77 0.38
N GLU A 29 -11.31 -12.08 1.62
CA GLU A 29 -9.94 -12.45 1.99
C GLU A 29 -9.37 -13.56 1.07
N GLU A 30 -10.21 -14.49 0.62
CA GLU A 30 -9.82 -15.55 -0.33
C GLU A 30 -9.37 -15.03 -1.70
N ILE A 31 -9.91 -13.89 -2.16
CA ILE A 31 -9.50 -13.25 -3.41
C ILE A 31 -8.25 -12.40 -3.16
N GLN A 32 -8.16 -11.68 -2.04
CA GLN A 32 -6.96 -10.91 -1.66
C GLN A 32 -5.71 -11.80 -1.59
N GLN A 33 -5.84 -13.01 -1.04
CA GLN A 33 -4.74 -13.98 -0.96
C GLN A 33 -4.33 -14.57 -2.32
N LYS A 34 -5.24 -14.61 -3.30
CA LYS A 34 -4.98 -15.13 -4.66
C LYS A 34 -4.40 -14.08 -5.60
N VAL A 35 -4.52 -12.79 -5.26
CA VAL A 35 -4.00 -11.71 -6.09
C VAL A 35 -2.50 -11.54 -5.85
N ASP A 36 -1.72 -11.76 -6.91
CA ASP A 36 -0.31 -11.37 -6.95
C ASP A 36 -0.21 -9.85 -7.14
N TRP A 37 -0.26 -9.12 -6.03
CA TRP A 37 -0.22 -7.66 -6.02
C TRP A 37 1.04 -7.10 -6.69
N THR A 38 2.18 -7.81 -6.60
CA THR A 38 3.41 -7.42 -7.28
C THR A 38 3.21 -7.42 -8.79
N LYS A 39 2.57 -8.44 -9.37
CA LYS A 39 2.25 -8.47 -10.81
C LYS A 39 1.26 -7.39 -11.22
N VAL A 40 0.28 -7.07 -10.38
CA VAL A 40 -0.69 -6.00 -10.67
C VAL A 40 0.04 -4.66 -10.75
N TRP A 41 0.85 -4.33 -9.74
CA TRP A 41 1.61 -3.08 -9.70
C TRP A 41 2.73 -3.02 -10.74
N ALA A 42 3.34 -4.16 -11.11
CA ALA A 42 4.34 -4.25 -12.16
C ALA A 42 3.85 -3.73 -13.52
N LYS A 43 2.53 -3.79 -13.80
CA LYS A 43 1.94 -3.20 -15.02
C LYS A 43 2.12 -1.68 -15.07
N LYS A 44 2.09 -1.02 -13.90
CA LYS A 44 2.27 0.43 -13.77
C LYS A 44 3.73 0.81 -13.50
N TYR A 45 4.45 -0.04 -12.77
CA TYR A 45 5.83 0.19 -12.34
C TYR A 45 6.73 -0.99 -12.78
N PRO A 46 7.28 -0.96 -14.00
CA PRO A 46 8.08 -2.06 -14.54
C PRO A 46 9.32 -2.41 -13.69
N ILE A 47 9.83 -1.48 -12.89
CA ILE A 47 10.95 -1.72 -11.98
C ILE A 47 10.68 -2.90 -11.03
N LEU A 48 9.42 -3.17 -10.67
CA LEU A 48 9.03 -4.28 -9.80
C LEU A 48 9.30 -5.66 -10.39
N THR A 49 9.54 -5.76 -11.71
CA THR A 49 9.89 -7.04 -12.37
C THR A 49 11.38 -7.28 -12.50
N SER A 50 12.21 -6.23 -12.46
CA SER A 50 13.66 -6.34 -12.73
C SER A 50 14.53 -6.13 -11.49
N TYR A 51 14.06 -5.40 -10.48
CA TYR A 51 14.90 -5.00 -9.34
C TYR A 51 15.50 -6.20 -8.58
N GLN A 52 14.85 -7.36 -8.59
CA GLN A 52 15.32 -8.55 -7.86
C GLN A 52 16.64 -9.10 -8.42
N GLU A 53 16.98 -8.80 -9.68
CA GLU A 53 18.24 -9.19 -10.30
C GLU A 53 19.38 -8.21 -9.99
N GLU A 54 19.02 -6.97 -9.64
CA GLU A 54 19.97 -5.86 -9.44
C GLU A 54 20.22 -5.56 -7.95
N VAL A 55 19.25 -5.85 -7.09
CA VAL A 55 19.25 -5.47 -5.68
C VAL A 55 19.50 -6.68 -4.79
N GLU A 56 20.29 -6.50 -3.74
CA GLU A 56 20.46 -7.47 -2.66
C GLU A 56 19.17 -7.56 -1.82
N VAL A 57 18.14 -8.22 -2.35
CA VAL A 57 16.79 -8.32 -1.73
C VAL A 57 16.87 -8.84 -0.30
N GLU A 58 17.71 -9.85 -0.04
CA GLU A 58 17.87 -10.46 1.28
C GLU A 58 18.32 -9.47 2.35
N LYS A 59 19.15 -8.49 1.99
CA LYS A 59 19.59 -7.44 2.92
C LYS A 59 18.40 -6.60 3.39
N TYR A 60 17.62 -6.08 2.46
CA TYR A 60 16.46 -5.24 2.78
C TYR A 60 15.34 -6.05 3.44
N ALA A 61 15.09 -7.28 2.99
CA ALA A 61 14.15 -8.19 3.61
C ALA A 61 14.56 -8.52 5.06
N GLY A 62 15.86 -8.67 5.33
CA GLY A 62 16.39 -8.88 6.66
C GLY A 62 16.14 -7.70 7.62
N GLU A 63 16.30 -6.46 7.15
CA GLU A 63 15.95 -5.26 7.92
C GLU A 63 14.43 -5.21 8.19
N MET A 64 13.61 -5.41 7.17
CA MET A 64 12.15 -5.38 7.28
C MET A 64 11.63 -6.43 8.26
N LYS A 65 12.17 -7.66 8.22
CA LYS A 65 11.82 -8.72 9.19
C LYS A 65 12.14 -8.31 10.62
N ARG A 66 13.27 -7.63 10.87
CA ARG A 66 13.59 -7.14 12.22
C ARG A 66 12.63 -6.05 12.68
N MET A 67 12.21 -5.15 11.78
CA MET A 67 11.21 -4.14 12.10
C MET A 67 9.86 -4.78 12.43
N LEU A 68 9.41 -5.78 11.67
CA LEU A 68 8.19 -6.55 11.96
C LEU A 68 8.24 -7.20 13.34
N GLU A 69 9.33 -7.90 13.66
CA GLU A 69 9.49 -8.53 14.97
C GLU A 69 9.56 -7.50 16.11
N SER A 70 10.11 -6.31 15.86
CA SER A 70 10.05 -5.21 16.83
C SER A 70 8.63 -4.75 17.05
N LEU A 71 7.85 -4.53 15.99
CA LEU A 71 6.45 -4.11 16.08
C LEU A 71 5.61 -5.13 16.87
N LYS A 72 5.80 -6.42 16.60
CA LYS A 72 5.12 -7.50 17.33
C LYS A 72 5.50 -7.52 18.80
N ARG A 73 6.79 -7.40 19.11
CA ARG A 73 7.29 -7.44 20.50
C ARG A 73 6.90 -6.20 21.31
N ASP A 74 7.05 -5.02 20.72
CA ASP A 74 6.95 -3.74 21.44
C ASP A 74 5.49 -3.28 21.57
N TYR A 75 4.62 -3.65 20.61
CA TYR A 75 3.21 -3.25 20.59
C TYR A 75 2.22 -4.42 20.69
N GLY A 76 2.70 -5.67 20.70
CA GLY A 76 1.83 -6.86 20.83
C GLY A 76 1.03 -7.19 19.57
N TYR A 77 1.43 -6.66 18.40
CA TYR A 77 0.75 -6.95 17.14
C TYR A 77 0.88 -8.40 16.70
N ASN A 78 -0.15 -8.91 16.02
CA ASN A 78 -0.05 -10.17 15.26
C ASN A 78 0.70 -9.95 13.94
N ASP A 79 0.95 -11.02 13.19
CA ASP A 79 1.73 -10.96 11.95
C ASP A 79 1.09 -10.05 10.88
N THR A 80 -0.24 -10.09 10.76
CA THR A 80 -0.99 -9.28 9.80
C THR A 80 -0.91 -7.80 10.16
N ASP A 81 -1.21 -7.45 11.41
CA ASP A 81 -1.23 -6.07 11.89
C ASP A 81 0.17 -5.44 11.81
N ALA A 82 1.21 -6.19 12.21
CA ALA A 82 2.59 -5.72 12.10
C ALA A 82 2.98 -5.46 10.63
N GLY A 83 2.54 -6.32 9.70
CA GLY A 83 2.74 -6.14 8.26
C GLY A 83 2.05 -4.90 7.70
N LEU A 84 0.79 -4.69 8.08
CA LEU A 84 0.00 -3.53 7.64
C LEU A 84 0.60 -2.22 8.17
N VAL A 85 0.96 -2.17 9.45
CA VAL A 85 1.58 -1.00 10.07
C VAL A 85 2.93 -0.68 9.44
N LEU A 86 3.80 -1.68 9.23
CA LEU A 86 5.11 -1.43 8.61
C LEU A 86 4.97 -0.93 7.16
N LYS A 87 4.02 -1.48 6.41
CA LYS A 87 3.71 -1.02 5.04
C LYS A 87 3.25 0.44 5.04
N ASP A 88 2.40 0.82 6.00
CA ASP A 88 1.88 2.18 6.14
C ASP A 88 2.98 3.19 6.50
N ILE A 89 3.85 2.85 7.46
CA ILE A 89 5.04 3.64 7.80
C ILE A 89 5.94 3.84 6.58
N LEU A 90 6.16 2.81 5.77
CA LEU A 90 6.96 2.93 4.55
C LEU A 90 6.34 3.92 3.54
N ALA A 91 5.01 3.88 3.37
CA ALA A 91 4.31 4.80 2.47
C ALA A 91 4.44 6.26 2.93
N HIS A 92 4.20 6.53 4.22
CA HIS A 92 4.35 7.87 4.76
C HIS A 92 5.81 8.35 4.75
N ALA A 93 6.77 7.47 5.03
CA ALA A 93 8.19 7.81 5.01
C ALA A 93 8.66 8.18 3.60
N TRP A 94 8.18 7.46 2.57
CA TRP A 94 8.47 7.78 1.17
C TRP A 94 7.85 9.10 0.75
N ASN A 95 6.62 9.40 1.20
CA ASN A 95 5.93 10.65 0.90
C ASN A 95 6.43 11.84 1.75
N SER A 96 7.41 11.65 2.64
CA SER A 96 7.93 12.67 3.57
C SER A 96 6.87 13.25 4.53
N GLU A 97 5.88 12.45 4.88
CA GLU A 97 4.77 12.83 5.78
C GLU A 97 5.03 12.47 7.26
N ILE A 98 6.28 12.14 7.61
CA ILE A 98 6.71 11.75 8.98
C ILE A 98 7.79 12.71 9.49
#